data_AF-A0A4S4M047-F1
#
_entry.id   AF-A0A4S4M047-F1
#
_cell.length_a   1.000
_cell.length_b   1.000
_cell.length_c   1.000
_cell.angle_alpha   90.00
_cell.angle_beta   90.00
_cell.angle_gamma   90.00
#
_symmetry.space_group_name_H-M   'P 1'
#
loop_
_entity.id
_entity.type
_entity.pdbx_description
1 polymer ?
#
loop_
_entity_poly.entity_id
_entity_poly.type
_entity_poly.pdbx_seq_one_letter_code
_entity_poly.pdbx_strand_id
1 'polypeptide(L)'
;MIVDKTDNNPLPDDLTPAEAPPSYAYALQGHASTSYSSGPKAAYPTISSPTATAALFSTLSKKQGKPYKAKSRWFFFWNVKDGQADSRDDTGSTARSCQAMPYCRICEPFIEGHMPVYWAIVKRPTVPAKADRQNTRLDTESDALVMALLTASSPITPATISEVRLGCLHHSDHWLFQHIKQHVKEFSQLTGTDEMLLEDSGDLVAIEEVPGDASAFIAKFELVHFQLRMRVSKRVEAEFIAKGRLWCLSFFISPNGAHGYRPGSWLISLTLLEHSPPTWIDSRLIVAEPSRPQTTSVSNDSSSSPFPSTPSRLSLPPFRLSGLLPPPQHPSRDPSPRMSTRSQKPKPTINLRIKSGSKELVPKPLGGPHEIVVPLEDSTMGANLQYEGSPYIDSLGTLNATLQVQLRKPDSDCVIC
;
A
#
# COMPACT_ATOMS: atom_id res chain seq x y z
N MET A 1 52.31 43.20 34.00
CA MET A 1 51.58 42.89 35.25
C MET A 1 50.29 43.69 35.24
N ILE A 2 49.21 43.08 34.77
CA ILE A 2 47.84 43.61 34.90
C ILE A 2 47.00 42.40 35.31
N VAL A 3 46.37 42.52 36.46
CA VAL A 3 45.54 41.52 37.14
C VAL A 3 44.11 41.86 36.78
N ASP A 4 43.39 40.95 36.12
CA ASP A 4 41.94 41.06 35.97
C ASP A 4 41.24 40.08 36.90
N LYS A 5 40.39 40.65 37.75
CA LYS A 5 39.50 40.02 38.71
C LYS A 5 38.27 39.49 37.99
N THR A 6 38.00 38.20 38.14
CA THR A 6 36.69 37.61 37.86
C THR A 6 35.81 37.68 39.11
N ASP A 7 34.76 38.49 39.03
CA ASP A 7 33.68 38.55 40.02
C ASP A 7 32.77 37.32 39.87
N ASN A 8 32.66 36.54 40.95
CA ASN A 8 31.70 35.46 41.13
C ASN A 8 30.39 36.04 41.69
N ASN A 9 29.35 36.13 40.88
CA ASN A 9 27.98 36.33 41.36
C ASN A 9 27.29 34.96 41.53
N PRO A 10 26.77 34.61 42.72
CA PRO A 10 25.95 33.42 42.90
C PRO A 10 24.55 33.62 42.30
N LEU A 11 24.06 32.61 41.57
CA LEU A 11 22.69 32.54 41.06
C LEU A 11 21.67 32.40 42.21
N PRO A 12 20.46 32.95 42.04
CA PRO A 12 19.38 32.82 43.03
C PRO A 12 18.77 31.41 43.03
N ASP A 13 18.44 30.93 44.23
CA ASP A 13 17.81 29.64 44.47
C ASP A 13 16.44 29.52 43.77
N ASP A 14 16.29 28.46 42.99
CA ASP A 14 15.07 28.12 42.24
C ASP A 14 14.05 27.44 43.17
N LEU A 15 12.93 28.11 43.42
CA LEU A 15 11.82 27.60 44.22
C LEU A 15 11.02 26.58 43.40
N THR A 16 11.38 25.31 43.55
CA THR A 16 10.61 24.20 42.99
C THR A 16 9.32 24.00 43.82
N PRO A 17 8.12 24.03 43.20
CA PRO A 17 6.87 23.76 43.93
C PRO A 17 6.78 22.28 44.29
N ALA A 18 6.73 21.99 45.59
CA ALA A 18 6.43 20.67 46.13
C ALA A 18 4.93 20.39 46.03
N GLU A 19 4.44 19.97 44.87
CA GLU A 19 3.10 19.38 44.77
C GLU A 19 3.00 18.42 43.58
N ALA A 20 3.51 17.20 43.81
CA ALA A 20 3.21 16.07 42.94
C ALA A 20 1.89 15.43 43.40
N PRO A 21 0.92 15.17 42.51
CA PRO A 21 -0.30 14.48 42.87
C PRO A 21 -0.03 13.00 43.24
N PRO A 22 -0.82 12.42 44.16
CA PRO A 22 -0.59 11.07 44.66
C PRO A 22 -0.69 10.03 43.53
N SER A 23 0.34 9.19 43.45
CA SER A 23 0.41 8.03 42.58
C SER A 23 -0.75 7.06 42.83
N TYR A 24 -1.51 6.75 41.79
CA TYR A 24 -2.41 5.60 41.73
C TYR A 24 -1.59 4.29 41.80
N ALA A 25 -1.39 3.79 43.02
CA ALA A 25 -0.81 2.49 43.29
C ALA A 25 -1.75 1.67 44.19
N TYR A 26 -2.96 1.38 43.69
CA TYR A 26 -3.86 0.41 44.32
C TYR A 26 -4.71 -0.28 43.26
N ALA A 27 -4.18 -1.35 42.67
CA ALA A 27 -4.92 -2.53 42.24
C ALA A 27 -3.91 -3.50 41.64
N LEU A 28 -3.47 -4.48 42.44
CA LEU A 28 -3.11 -5.86 42.05
C LEU A 28 -2.30 -6.48 43.21
N GLN A 29 -3.00 -6.74 44.32
CA GLN A 29 -2.52 -7.68 45.32
C GLN A 29 -3.68 -8.58 45.72
N GLY A 30 -3.67 -9.78 45.13
CA GLY A 30 -4.66 -10.83 45.33
C GLY A 30 -4.07 -12.18 44.94
N HIS A 31 -3.66 -12.91 45.96
CA HIS A 31 -3.08 -14.25 46.00
C HIS A 31 -3.68 -15.30 45.04
N ALA A 32 -2.84 -16.19 44.50
CA ALA A 32 -2.89 -17.61 44.84
C ALA A 32 -1.66 -18.36 44.30
N SER A 33 -1.00 -19.06 45.21
CA SER A 33 0.11 -19.96 44.98
C SER A 33 -0.35 -21.20 44.21
N THR A 34 0.35 -21.56 43.13
CA THR A 34 0.38 -22.94 42.65
C THR A 34 1.81 -23.29 42.25
N SER A 35 2.41 -24.12 43.09
CA SER A 35 3.68 -24.80 42.87
C SER A 35 3.55 -25.75 41.68
N TYR A 36 4.33 -25.54 40.63
CA TYR A 36 4.55 -26.55 39.60
C TYR A 36 6.02 -26.97 39.56
N SER A 37 6.13 -28.28 39.70
CA SER A 37 7.28 -29.17 39.63
C SER A 37 8.27 -28.86 38.50
N SER A 38 9.55 -28.90 38.84
CA SER A 38 10.69 -28.91 37.93
C SER A 38 10.79 -30.24 37.18
N GLY A 39 10.74 -30.18 35.85
CA GLY A 39 10.97 -31.29 34.91
C GLY A 39 11.84 -30.83 33.71
N PRO A 40 12.44 -31.77 32.95
CA PRO A 40 13.87 -31.73 32.64
C PRO A 40 14.27 -30.90 31.42
N LYS A 41 15.52 -30.42 31.47
CA LYS A 41 16.27 -29.76 30.40
C LYS A 41 16.27 -30.60 29.11
N ALA A 42 15.62 -30.09 28.07
CA ALA A 42 15.84 -30.52 26.69
C ALA A 42 16.99 -29.71 26.10
N ALA A 43 17.99 -30.41 25.57
CA ALA A 43 19.10 -29.83 24.82
C ALA A 43 18.59 -29.34 23.46
N TYR A 44 18.94 -28.11 23.09
CA TYR A 44 18.70 -27.57 21.74
C TYR A 44 19.80 -28.04 20.79
N PRO A 45 19.47 -28.46 19.55
CA PRO A 45 20.48 -28.72 18.53
C PRO A 45 21.00 -27.40 17.95
N THR A 46 22.32 -27.28 17.91
CA THR A 46 23.05 -26.23 17.18
C THR A 46 22.77 -26.36 15.69
N ILE A 47 22.04 -25.40 15.13
CA ILE A 47 21.84 -25.28 13.67
C ILE A 47 23.03 -24.49 13.11
N SER A 48 23.79 -25.14 12.24
CA SER A 48 24.88 -24.58 11.46
C SER A 48 24.38 -23.56 10.44
N SER A 49 25.08 -22.42 10.36
CA SER A 49 24.83 -21.34 9.41
C SER A 49 25.11 -21.76 7.97
N PRO A 50 24.27 -21.40 6.98
CA PRO A 50 24.61 -21.57 5.59
C PRO A 50 25.59 -20.47 5.15
N THR A 51 26.70 -20.90 4.57
CA THR A 51 27.70 -20.09 3.87
C THR A 51 27.03 -19.32 2.73
N ALA A 52 27.04 -17.99 2.81
CA ALA A 52 26.59 -17.12 1.73
C ALA A 52 27.58 -17.17 0.55
N THR A 53 27.15 -17.70 -0.58
CA THR A 53 27.81 -17.54 -1.87
C THR A 53 27.70 -16.09 -2.34
N ALA A 54 28.84 -15.43 -2.50
CA ALA A 54 28.95 -14.07 -3.01
C ALA A 54 28.47 -13.99 -4.47
N ALA A 55 27.43 -13.19 -4.72
CA ALA A 55 27.04 -12.77 -6.06
C ALA A 55 27.94 -11.62 -6.52
N LEU A 56 28.71 -11.86 -7.58
CA LEU A 56 29.51 -10.86 -8.27
C LEU A 56 28.58 -10.04 -9.18
N PHE A 57 28.32 -8.78 -8.82
CA PHE A 57 27.68 -7.82 -9.72
C PHE A 57 28.71 -7.32 -10.74
N SER A 58 28.44 -7.57 -12.02
CA SER A 58 29.20 -7.00 -13.14
C SER A 58 28.77 -5.56 -13.37
N THR A 59 29.70 -4.63 -13.22
CA THR A 59 29.53 -3.22 -13.57
C THR A 59 29.45 -3.07 -15.09
N LEU A 60 28.26 -2.78 -15.62
CA LEU A 60 28.06 -2.53 -17.05
C LEU A 60 28.63 -1.15 -17.44
N SER A 61 29.84 -1.15 -18.01
CA SER A 61 30.44 0.06 -18.58
C SER A 61 29.80 0.40 -19.94
N LYS A 62 29.27 1.62 -20.03
CA LYS A 62 28.59 2.18 -21.21
C LYS A 62 29.63 2.46 -22.31
N LYS A 63 29.77 1.56 -23.28
CA LYS A 63 30.58 1.77 -24.49
C LYS A 63 29.64 2.12 -25.65
N GLN A 64 29.68 3.39 -26.10
CA GLN A 64 28.96 3.84 -27.29
C GLN A 64 29.53 3.13 -28.53
N GLY A 65 28.70 2.28 -29.15
CA GLY A 65 28.99 1.55 -30.39
C GLY A 65 27.93 1.80 -31.45
N LYS A 66 28.40 1.94 -32.69
CA LYS A 66 27.69 2.29 -33.94
C LYS A 66 26.45 1.41 -34.24
N PRO A 67 25.46 1.91 -35.02
CA PRO A 67 24.21 1.21 -35.28
C PRO A 67 24.42 0.00 -36.21
N TYR A 68 24.45 -1.20 -35.65
CA TYR A 68 24.31 -2.44 -36.41
C TYR A 68 22.82 -2.76 -36.58
N LYS A 69 22.32 -2.73 -37.82
CA LYS A 69 20.98 -3.22 -38.19
C LYS A 69 20.97 -4.75 -38.15
N ALA A 70 20.98 -5.35 -36.97
CA ALA A 70 20.68 -6.76 -36.80
C ALA A 70 19.16 -6.93 -36.77
N LYS A 71 18.59 -7.52 -37.84
CA LYS A 71 17.22 -8.04 -37.84
C LYS A 71 17.19 -9.30 -36.95
N SER A 72 17.18 -9.08 -35.66
CA SER A 72 17.06 -10.09 -34.62
C SER A 72 15.65 -10.67 -34.66
N ARG A 73 15.48 -11.75 -35.43
CA ARG A 73 14.24 -12.52 -35.59
C ARG A 73 14.14 -13.52 -34.43
N TRP A 74 13.79 -13.03 -33.24
CA TRP A 74 13.65 -13.87 -32.05
C TRP A 74 12.18 -14.23 -31.82
N PHE A 75 11.93 -15.52 -31.62
CA PHE A 75 10.64 -16.20 -31.32
C PHE A 75 9.61 -16.31 -32.46
N PHE A 76 9.61 -17.46 -33.13
CA PHE A 76 8.43 -18.03 -33.83
C PHE A 76 7.77 -19.10 -32.96
N PHE A 77 7.54 -18.83 -31.67
CA PHE A 77 6.89 -19.82 -30.79
C PHE A 77 5.36 -19.74 -30.74
N TRP A 78 4.72 -18.77 -31.44
CA TRP A 78 3.27 -18.61 -31.33
C TRP A 78 2.51 -18.25 -32.61
N ASN A 79 3.07 -18.50 -33.80
CA ASN A 79 2.21 -18.57 -34.99
C ASN A 79 1.48 -19.93 -34.98
N VAL A 80 0.55 -20.12 -34.04
CA VAL A 80 -0.58 -21.02 -34.26
C VAL A 80 -1.40 -20.33 -35.34
N LYS A 81 -1.07 -20.63 -36.60
CA LYS A 81 -2.00 -20.39 -37.69
C LYS A 81 -3.26 -21.14 -37.29
N ASP A 82 -4.38 -20.44 -37.17
CA ASP A 82 -5.71 -21.03 -37.14
C ASP A 82 -5.86 -21.87 -38.40
N GLY A 83 -5.47 -23.14 -38.28
CA GLY A 83 -5.68 -24.16 -39.28
C GLY A 83 -7.17 -24.46 -39.26
N GLN A 84 -7.88 -23.91 -40.24
CA GLN A 84 -9.24 -24.29 -40.59
C GLN A 84 -9.24 -25.80 -40.87
N ALA A 85 -9.59 -26.58 -39.85
CA ALA A 85 -9.69 -28.03 -39.92
C ALA A 85 -11.03 -28.40 -40.52
N ASP A 86 -10.97 -28.83 -41.78
CA ASP A 86 -12.01 -29.62 -42.41
C ASP A 86 -12.08 -31.01 -41.77
N SER A 87 -13.29 -31.54 -41.69
CA SER A 87 -13.67 -32.75 -40.98
C SER A 87 -13.00 -34.02 -41.51
N ARG A 88 -12.62 -34.94 -40.60
CA ARG A 88 -13.02 -36.37 -40.67
C ARG A 88 -12.56 -37.18 -39.47
N ASP A 89 -13.45 -38.09 -39.09
CA ASP A 89 -13.37 -39.08 -38.02
C ASP A 89 -12.07 -39.89 -38.00
N ASP A 90 -11.42 -39.98 -36.84
CA ASP A 90 -10.87 -41.27 -36.41
C ASP A 90 -10.74 -41.35 -34.88
N THR A 91 -11.48 -42.29 -34.32
CA THR A 91 -11.54 -42.66 -32.90
C THR A 91 -10.36 -43.57 -32.56
N GLY A 92 -9.35 -43.06 -31.84
CA GLY A 92 -8.15 -43.85 -31.52
C GLY A 92 -7.29 -43.32 -30.37
N SER A 93 -7.84 -43.34 -29.15
CA SER A 93 -7.12 -43.68 -27.91
C SER A 93 -5.61 -43.35 -27.80
N THR A 94 -5.23 -42.06 -27.76
CA THR A 94 -3.87 -41.65 -27.34
C THR A 94 -3.82 -40.29 -26.61
N ALA A 95 -4.79 -40.02 -25.72
CA ALA A 95 -4.91 -38.72 -25.02
C ALA A 95 -4.70 -38.80 -23.49
N ARG A 96 -3.83 -39.69 -23.00
CA ARG A 96 -3.53 -39.81 -21.55
C ARG A 96 -2.04 -39.94 -21.19
N SER A 97 -1.13 -39.43 -22.02
CA SER A 97 0.31 -39.49 -21.72
C SER A 97 1.05 -38.15 -21.87
N CYS A 98 0.40 -37.04 -21.48
CA CYS A 98 1.06 -35.76 -21.22
C CYS A 98 0.89 -35.30 -19.75
N GLN A 99 0.56 -36.23 -18.86
CA GLN A 99 0.67 -36.02 -17.41
C GLN A 99 2.11 -36.35 -17.01
N ALA A 100 2.80 -35.38 -16.40
CA ALA A 100 4.12 -35.51 -15.76
C ALA A 100 5.38 -35.24 -16.62
N MET A 101 5.33 -34.33 -17.59
CA MET A 101 6.54 -33.52 -17.80
C MET A 101 6.56 -32.48 -16.69
N PRO A 102 7.57 -32.45 -15.81
CA PRO A 102 7.62 -31.48 -14.72
C PRO A 102 7.68 -30.07 -15.34
N TYR A 103 6.60 -29.31 -15.18
CA TYR A 103 6.46 -27.89 -15.59
C TYR A 103 7.54 -26.97 -14.97
N CYS A 104 8.45 -27.52 -14.16
CA CYS A 104 9.56 -26.84 -13.52
C CYS A 104 10.57 -26.18 -14.50
N ARG A 105 10.58 -26.56 -15.79
CA ARG A 105 11.52 -25.96 -16.76
C ARG A 105 11.23 -24.50 -17.11
N ILE A 106 9.99 -24.02 -16.92
CA ILE A 106 9.67 -22.60 -17.17
C ILE A 106 10.23 -21.73 -16.03
N CYS A 107 10.54 -22.32 -14.87
CA CYS A 107 11.07 -21.63 -13.72
C CYS A 107 12.60 -21.46 -13.75
N GLU A 108 13.30 -22.04 -14.73
CA GLU A 108 14.75 -21.91 -14.85
C GLU A 108 15.11 -20.62 -15.63
N PRO A 109 16.14 -19.88 -15.20
CA PRO A 109 16.66 -18.74 -15.95
C PRO A 109 17.05 -19.16 -17.37
N PHE A 110 16.36 -18.64 -18.38
CA PHE A 110 16.48 -19.15 -19.74
C PHE A 110 17.38 -18.26 -20.60
N ILE A 111 17.23 -16.94 -20.50
CA ILE A 111 17.93 -15.97 -21.36
C ILE A 111 18.57 -14.90 -20.48
N GLU A 112 19.89 -14.78 -20.61
CA GLU A 112 20.74 -13.83 -19.86
C GLU A 112 20.57 -13.92 -18.32
N GLY A 113 20.17 -15.08 -17.81
CA GLY A 113 19.97 -15.28 -16.37
C GLY A 113 18.62 -14.79 -15.84
N HIS A 114 17.68 -14.43 -16.72
CA HIS A 114 16.32 -14.03 -16.34
C HIS A 114 15.26 -15.08 -16.72
N MET A 115 14.14 -15.05 -15.99
CA MET A 115 13.00 -15.95 -16.21
C MET A 115 12.20 -15.54 -17.47
N PRO A 116 11.48 -16.47 -18.12
CA PRO A 116 10.61 -16.14 -19.26
C PRO A 116 9.59 -15.02 -18.96
N VAL A 117 9.06 -14.96 -17.73
CA VAL A 117 8.11 -13.92 -17.30
C VAL A 117 8.72 -12.51 -17.31
N TYR A 118 9.99 -12.37 -16.92
CA TYR A 118 10.71 -11.09 -17.00
C TYR A 118 10.75 -10.58 -18.44
N TRP A 119 11.14 -11.45 -19.37
CA TRP A 119 11.21 -11.09 -20.78
C TRP A 119 9.84 -10.79 -21.39
N ALA A 120 8.80 -11.52 -20.98
CA ALA A 120 7.43 -11.22 -21.40
C ALA A 120 7.00 -9.80 -20.98
N ILE A 121 7.33 -9.38 -19.77
CA ILE A 121 7.06 -8.02 -19.28
C ILE A 121 7.91 -6.99 -20.04
N VAL A 122 9.23 -7.21 -20.15
CA VAL A 122 10.14 -6.24 -20.79
C VAL A 122 9.88 -6.08 -22.28
N LYS A 123 9.43 -7.14 -22.97
CA LYS A 123 9.09 -7.10 -24.39
C LYS A 123 7.62 -6.76 -24.67
N ARG A 124 6.84 -6.48 -23.63
CA ARG A 124 5.44 -6.05 -23.77
C ARG A 124 5.39 -4.77 -24.61
N PRO A 125 4.55 -4.70 -25.66
CA PRO A 125 4.36 -3.46 -26.41
C PRO A 125 3.79 -2.37 -25.49
N THR A 126 4.55 -1.30 -25.25
CA THR A 126 4.04 -0.14 -24.52
C THR A 126 3.15 0.67 -25.45
N VAL A 127 1.83 0.60 -25.27
CA VAL A 127 0.90 1.48 -25.98
C VAL A 127 1.16 2.91 -25.49
N PRO A 128 1.51 3.86 -26.37
CA PRO A 128 1.75 5.23 -25.95
C PRO A 128 0.46 5.80 -25.34
N ALA A 129 0.55 6.36 -24.14
CA ALA A 129 -0.57 6.90 -23.35
C ALA A 129 -1.44 7.98 -24.04
N LYS A 130 -1.14 8.32 -25.29
CA LYS A 130 -1.87 9.30 -26.12
C LYS A 130 -2.70 8.68 -27.25
N ALA A 131 -2.65 7.36 -27.45
CA ALA A 131 -3.53 6.68 -28.39
C ALA A 131 -4.94 6.56 -27.75
N ASP A 132 -5.95 6.95 -28.52
CA ASP A 132 -7.36 7.04 -28.10
C ASP A 132 -7.83 5.91 -27.17
N ARG A 133 -8.54 6.28 -26.10
CA ARG A 133 -9.14 5.37 -25.09
C ARG A 133 -10.12 4.32 -25.65
N GLN A 134 -10.40 4.32 -26.95
CA GLN A 134 -11.30 3.35 -27.59
C GLN A 134 -10.67 1.96 -27.80
N ASN A 135 -9.36 1.79 -27.60
CA ASN A 135 -8.66 0.51 -27.80
C ASN A 135 -8.27 -0.24 -26.52
N THR A 136 -9.08 -0.17 -25.45
CA THR A 136 -8.88 -0.95 -24.21
C THR A 136 -8.81 -2.47 -24.42
N ARG A 137 -9.24 -2.99 -25.57
CA ARG A 137 -9.29 -4.44 -25.84
C ARG A 137 -7.91 -5.06 -26.15
N LEU A 138 -6.96 -4.28 -26.67
CA LEU A 138 -5.64 -4.80 -27.07
C LEU A 138 -4.69 -4.98 -25.88
N ASP A 139 -4.83 -4.16 -24.84
CA ASP A 139 -3.99 -4.25 -23.64
C ASP A 139 -4.16 -5.62 -22.94
N THR A 140 -5.39 -6.16 -22.98
CA THR A 140 -5.75 -7.46 -22.39
C THR A 140 -4.97 -8.65 -22.97
N GLU A 141 -4.62 -8.64 -24.25
CA GLU A 141 -3.92 -9.79 -24.86
C GLU A 141 -2.47 -9.90 -24.41
N SER A 142 -1.78 -8.77 -24.30
CA SER A 142 -0.38 -8.76 -23.85
C SER A 142 -0.25 -9.15 -22.38
N ASP A 143 -1.23 -8.76 -21.57
CA ASP A 143 -1.32 -9.14 -20.17
C ASP A 143 -1.71 -10.60 -20.01
N ALA A 144 -2.55 -11.14 -20.91
CA ALA A 144 -2.92 -12.55 -20.90
C ALA A 144 -1.70 -13.47 -21.02
N LEU A 145 -0.67 -13.09 -21.80
CA LEU A 145 0.57 -13.87 -21.87
C LEU A 145 1.34 -13.84 -20.54
N VAL A 146 1.48 -12.66 -19.92
CA VAL A 146 2.15 -12.51 -18.62
C VAL A 146 1.41 -13.34 -17.56
N MET A 147 0.08 -13.24 -17.52
CA MET A 147 -0.75 -14.00 -16.60
C MET A 147 -0.67 -15.51 -16.85
N ALA A 148 -0.70 -15.96 -18.11
CA ALA A 148 -0.55 -17.38 -18.44
C ALA A 148 0.80 -17.93 -18.00
N LEU A 149 1.89 -17.17 -18.17
CA LEU A 149 3.22 -17.54 -17.67
C LEU A 149 3.27 -17.58 -16.15
N LEU A 150 2.60 -16.66 -15.45
CA LEU A 150 2.50 -16.66 -13.99
C LEU A 150 1.71 -17.86 -13.47
N THR A 151 0.58 -18.18 -14.10
CA THR A 151 -0.21 -19.39 -13.79
C THR A 151 0.62 -20.66 -14.03
N ALA A 152 1.40 -20.71 -15.12
CA ALA A 152 2.29 -21.83 -15.41
C ALA A 152 3.49 -21.92 -14.45
N SER A 153 3.82 -20.83 -13.75
CA SER A 153 4.91 -20.77 -12.77
C SER A 153 4.49 -21.17 -11.35
N SER A 154 3.30 -21.77 -11.17
CA SER A 154 2.82 -22.23 -9.86
C SER A 154 3.59 -23.47 -9.37
N PRO A 155 4.09 -23.49 -8.11
CA PRO A 155 3.94 -22.46 -7.08
C PRO A 155 4.87 -21.26 -7.32
N ILE A 156 4.34 -20.06 -7.12
CA ILE A 156 5.09 -18.82 -7.34
C ILE A 156 6.17 -18.69 -6.29
N THR A 157 7.42 -18.68 -6.76
CA THR A 157 8.59 -18.60 -5.87
C THR A 157 8.96 -17.14 -5.60
N PRO A 158 9.69 -16.85 -4.50
CA PRO A 158 10.24 -15.51 -4.26
C PRO A 158 11.13 -15.01 -5.42
N ALA A 159 11.83 -15.91 -6.11
CA ALA A 159 12.62 -15.57 -7.30
C ALA A 159 11.72 -15.09 -8.45
N THR A 160 10.59 -15.78 -8.69
CA THR A 160 9.58 -15.36 -9.66
C THR A 160 9.02 -13.97 -9.33
N ILE A 161 8.73 -13.69 -8.06
CA ILE A 161 8.23 -12.38 -7.61
C ILE A 161 9.28 -11.30 -7.86
N SER A 162 10.54 -11.57 -7.51
CA SER A 162 11.66 -10.66 -7.69
C SER A 162 11.90 -10.33 -9.17
N GLU A 163 11.81 -11.33 -10.06
CA GLU A 163 11.94 -11.16 -11.52
C GLU A 163 10.79 -10.36 -12.14
N VAL A 164 9.55 -10.58 -11.69
CA VAL A 164 8.39 -9.80 -12.12
C VAL A 164 8.53 -8.34 -11.67
N ARG A 165 8.92 -8.11 -10.41
CA ARG A 165 9.22 -6.77 -9.91
C ARG A 165 10.29 -6.07 -10.75
N LEU A 166 11.39 -6.77 -11.06
CA LEU A 166 12.46 -6.25 -11.91
C LEU A 166 11.96 -5.93 -13.33
N GLY A 167 11.11 -6.78 -13.91
CA GLY A 167 10.49 -6.57 -15.21
C GLY A 167 9.61 -5.31 -15.24
N CYS A 168 8.69 -5.18 -14.28
CA CYS A 168 7.83 -4.00 -14.17
C CYS A 168 8.63 -2.72 -13.89
N LEU A 169 9.72 -2.83 -13.13
CA LEU A 169 10.60 -1.71 -12.81
C LEU A 169 11.30 -1.15 -14.06
N HIS A 170 11.67 -2.02 -15.01
CA HIS A 170 12.39 -1.64 -16.23
C HIS A 170 11.65 -0.56 -17.05
N HIS A 171 10.32 -0.65 -17.11
CA HIS A 171 9.45 0.31 -17.81
C HIS A 171 8.70 1.26 -16.88
N SER A 172 8.97 1.22 -15.57
CA SER A 172 8.17 1.92 -14.55
C SER A 172 6.66 1.64 -14.66
N ASP A 173 6.31 0.39 -14.96
CA ASP A 173 4.95 -0.02 -15.30
C ASP A 173 4.10 -0.32 -14.07
N HIS A 174 3.60 0.75 -13.44
CA HIS A 174 2.81 0.63 -12.22
C HIS A 174 1.51 -0.14 -12.42
N TRP A 175 0.83 0.08 -13.54
CA TRP A 175 -0.48 -0.50 -13.79
C TRP A 175 -0.38 -2.03 -13.95
N LEU A 176 0.59 -2.52 -14.73
CA LEU A 176 0.81 -3.96 -14.86
C LEU A 176 1.16 -4.60 -13.52
N PHE A 177 2.00 -3.93 -12.72
CA PHE A 177 2.34 -4.39 -11.38
C PHE A 177 1.11 -4.52 -10.47
N GLN A 178 0.21 -3.53 -10.45
CA GLN A 178 -1.04 -3.64 -9.68
C GLN A 178 -1.97 -4.72 -10.24
N HIS A 179 -2.06 -4.84 -11.56
CA HIS A 179 -2.88 -5.87 -12.20
C HIS A 179 -2.40 -7.28 -11.80
N ILE A 180 -1.09 -7.54 -11.83
CA ILE A 180 -0.51 -8.80 -11.36
C ILE A 180 -0.84 -9.04 -9.87
N LYS A 181 -0.69 -8.03 -9.00
CA LYS A 181 -1.01 -8.16 -7.57
C LYS A 181 -2.47 -8.51 -7.30
N GLN A 182 -3.39 -7.98 -8.09
CA GLN A 182 -4.83 -8.24 -7.97
C GLN A 182 -5.20 -9.67 -8.39
N HIS A 183 -4.56 -10.20 -9.45
CA HIS A 183 -4.88 -11.53 -9.97
C HIS A 183 -4.10 -12.66 -9.29
N VAL A 184 -2.95 -12.35 -8.70
CA VAL A 184 -2.02 -13.34 -8.17
C VAL A 184 -1.74 -13.08 -6.70
N LYS A 185 -2.39 -13.85 -5.84
CA LYS A 185 -2.39 -13.63 -4.38
C LYS A 185 -1.01 -13.65 -3.76
N GLU A 186 -0.10 -14.46 -4.30
CA GLU A 186 1.28 -14.58 -3.82
C GLU A 186 2.10 -13.27 -3.97
N PHE A 187 1.66 -12.35 -4.84
CA PHE A 187 2.25 -11.01 -4.97
C PHE A 187 1.69 -10.01 -3.96
N SER A 188 0.49 -10.27 -3.45
CA SER A 188 -0.10 -9.46 -2.40
C SER A 188 0.52 -9.92 -1.08
N GLN A 189 1.37 -9.08 -0.46
CA GLN A 189 1.94 -9.34 0.88
C GLN A 189 0.89 -9.34 2.01
N LEU A 190 -0.40 -9.49 1.68
CA LEU A 190 -1.49 -9.56 2.63
C LEU A 190 -1.31 -10.84 3.46
N THR A 191 -1.08 -10.67 4.75
CA THR A 191 -0.90 -11.79 5.66
C THR A 191 -2.23 -12.21 6.27
N GLY A 192 -2.65 -13.45 6.03
CA GLY A 192 -3.66 -14.18 6.80
C GLY A 192 -4.96 -13.41 7.08
N THR A 193 -5.01 -12.71 8.21
CA THR A 193 -6.17 -11.90 8.62
C THR A 193 -6.52 -10.80 7.63
N ASP A 194 -5.53 -10.15 7.01
CA ASP A 194 -5.80 -9.08 6.03
C ASP A 194 -6.46 -9.62 4.77
N GLU A 195 -6.09 -10.84 4.35
CA GLU A 195 -6.72 -11.51 3.21
C GLU A 195 -8.21 -11.81 3.52
N MET A 196 -8.51 -12.23 4.75
CA MET A 196 -9.89 -12.46 5.18
C MET A 196 -10.72 -11.17 5.30
N LEU A 197 -10.08 -10.04 5.61
CA LEU A 197 -10.77 -8.76 5.79
C LEU A 197 -11.03 -8.04 4.47
N LEU A 198 -10.15 -8.18 3.50
CA LEU A 198 -10.23 -7.47 2.23
C LEU A 198 -11.07 -8.20 1.18
N GLU A 199 -11.34 -9.49 1.36
CA GLU A 199 -12.07 -10.35 0.43
C GLU A 199 -11.62 -10.10 -1.03
N ASP A 200 -12.47 -9.44 -1.84
CA ASP A 200 -12.20 -9.10 -3.24
C ASP A 200 -11.83 -7.63 -3.48
N SER A 201 -11.85 -6.80 -2.43
CA SER A 201 -11.53 -5.37 -2.49
C SER A 201 -10.06 -5.12 -2.16
N GLY A 202 -9.24 -4.87 -3.17
CA GLY A 202 -7.84 -4.50 -3.00
C GLY A 202 -7.63 -3.01 -2.73
N ASP A 203 -6.52 -2.67 -2.08
CA ASP A 203 -6.05 -1.29 -1.99
C ASP A 203 -5.75 -0.73 -3.40
N LEU A 204 -6.19 0.50 -3.68
CA LEU A 204 -5.93 1.16 -4.96
C LEU A 204 -4.81 2.17 -4.81
N VAL A 205 -3.84 2.12 -5.73
CA VAL A 205 -2.76 3.10 -5.82
C VAL A 205 -2.73 3.68 -7.22
N ALA A 206 -2.77 5.00 -7.33
CA ALA A 206 -2.64 5.73 -8.58
C ALA A 206 -1.40 6.62 -8.55
N ILE A 207 -0.60 6.55 -9.61
CA ILE A 207 0.64 7.33 -9.75
C ILE A 207 0.45 8.40 -10.82
N GLU A 208 0.75 9.64 -10.46
CA GLU A 208 0.68 10.81 -11.32
C GLU A 208 2.08 11.44 -11.40
N GLU A 209 2.63 11.55 -12.61
CA GLU A 209 3.89 12.25 -12.83
C GLU A 209 3.66 13.76 -12.90
N VAL A 210 4.50 14.52 -12.20
CA VAL A 210 4.39 15.98 -12.21
C VAL A 210 5.00 16.53 -13.52
N PRO A 211 4.21 17.22 -14.36
CA PRO A 211 4.72 17.74 -15.62
C PRO A 211 5.82 18.79 -15.36
N GLY A 212 6.96 18.63 -16.03
CA GLY A 212 8.10 19.55 -15.92
C GLY A 212 9.09 19.23 -14.80
N ASP A 213 8.78 18.31 -13.88
CA ASP A 213 9.71 17.84 -12.86
C ASP A 213 9.99 16.34 -13.02
N ALA A 214 11.13 16.01 -13.62
CA ALA A 214 11.57 14.63 -13.81
C ALA A 214 11.77 13.88 -12.49
N SER A 215 11.99 14.61 -11.39
CA SER A 215 12.28 14.07 -10.06
C SER A 215 11.06 14.01 -9.15
N ALA A 216 9.89 14.52 -9.57
CA ALA A 216 8.70 14.54 -8.73
C ALA A 216 7.57 13.64 -9.25
N PHE A 217 6.80 13.10 -8.32
CA PHE A 217 5.59 12.32 -8.58
C PHE A 217 4.61 12.43 -7.40
N ILE A 218 3.36 12.07 -7.67
CA ILE A 218 2.29 12.02 -6.69
C ILE A 218 1.72 10.60 -6.68
N ALA A 219 1.68 9.96 -5.52
CA ALA A 219 0.99 8.69 -5.32
C ALA A 219 -0.29 8.92 -4.50
N LYS A 220 -1.43 8.49 -5.04
CA LYS A 220 -2.75 8.56 -4.38
C LYS A 220 -3.13 7.15 -3.94
N PHE A 221 -3.56 7.02 -2.69
CA PHE A 221 -3.88 5.75 -2.05
C PHE A 221 -5.34 5.76 -1.61
N GLU A 222 -6.04 4.68 -1.91
CA GLU A 222 -7.36 4.34 -1.35
C GLU A 222 -7.18 3.02 -0.60
N LEU A 223 -6.97 3.11 0.72
CA LEU A 223 -6.68 1.95 1.56
C LEU A 223 -7.97 1.46 2.23
N VAL A 224 -8.48 0.32 1.80
CA VAL A 224 -9.80 -0.20 2.21
C VAL A 224 -9.70 -0.80 3.61
N HIS A 225 -10.75 -0.60 4.42
CA HIS A 225 -10.86 -1.10 5.79
C HIS A 225 -9.64 -0.74 6.68
N PHE A 226 -9.05 0.43 6.43
CA PHE A 226 -7.79 0.86 7.03
C PHE A 226 -7.76 0.73 8.55
N GLN A 227 -8.79 1.26 9.24
CA GLN A 227 -8.88 1.20 10.70
C GLN A 227 -9.02 -0.23 11.23
N LEU A 228 -9.80 -1.06 10.54
CA LEU A 228 -10.01 -2.44 10.94
C LEU A 228 -8.72 -3.24 10.82
N ARG A 229 -7.99 -3.07 9.71
CA ARG A 229 -6.67 -3.68 9.49
C ARG A 229 -5.65 -3.19 10.52
N MET A 230 -5.55 -1.88 10.74
CA MET A 230 -4.70 -1.32 11.79
C MET A 230 -5.00 -1.89 13.18
N ARG A 231 -6.25 -2.25 13.49
CA ARG A 231 -6.62 -2.87 14.77
C ARG A 231 -6.30 -4.37 14.82
N VAL A 232 -6.51 -5.09 13.72
CA VAL A 232 -6.41 -6.56 13.66
C VAL A 232 -4.98 -7.00 13.30
N SER A 233 -4.49 -6.63 12.12
CA SER A 233 -3.16 -7.01 11.64
C SER A 233 -2.06 -6.09 12.14
N LYS A 234 -2.42 -4.89 12.64
CA LYS A 234 -1.49 -3.87 13.13
C LYS A 234 -0.56 -3.32 12.05
N ARG A 235 -0.87 -3.57 10.78
CA ARG A 235 -0.06 -3.18 9.62
C ARG A 235 -0.91 -3.08 8.36
N VAL A 236 -0.71 -2.02 7.58
CA VAL A 236 -1.30 -1.81 6.27
C VAL A 236 -0.19 -1.37 5.32
N GLU A 237 0.00 -2.08 4.20
CA GLU A 237 1.10 -1.82 3.28
C GLU A 237 0.62 -1.60 1.85
N ALA A 238 1.21 -0.61 1.20
CA ALA A 238 0.96 -0.30 -0.21
C ALA A 238 2.28 -0.27 -0.99
N GLU A 239 2.42 -1.23 -1.91
CA GLU A 239 3.54 -1.26 -2.86
C GLU A 239 3.18 -0.55 -4.16
N PHE A 240 4.10 0.23 -4.71
CA PHE A 240 3.90 0.94 -5.97
C PHE A 240 5.21 1.22 -6.71
N ILE A 241 5.11 1.48 -8.02
CA ILE A 241 6.26 1.78 -8.87
C ILE A 241 6.14 3.23 -9.34
N ALA A 242 7.18 4.01 -9.12
CA ALA A 242 7.24 5.39 -9.58
C ALA A 242 8.69 5.79 -9.87
N LYS A 243 8.93 6.46 -11.00
CA LYS A 243 10.25 6.97 -11.41
C LYS A 243 11.37 5.90 -11.35
N GLY A 244 11.10 4.72 -11.92
CA GLY A 244 12.05 3.60 -11.98
C GLY A 244 12.42 3.02 -10.62
N ARG A 245 11.55 3.16 -9.62
CA ARG A 245 11.75 2.68 -8.25
C ARG A 245 10.50 1.97 -7.75
N LEU A 246 10.69 0.87 -7.03
CA LEU A 246 9.65 0.13 -6.33
C LEU A 246 9.64 0.58 -4.86
N TRP A 247 8.51 1.12 -4.43
CA TRP A 247 8.31 1.71 -3.12
C TRP A 247 7.35 0.87 -2.30
N CYS A 248 7.50 0.90 -0.98
CA CYS A 248 6.48 0.41 -0.05
C CYS A 248 6.21 1.47 1.02
N LEU A 249 4.95 1.90 1.10
CA LEU A 249 4.42 2.76 2.15
C LEU A 249 3.67 1.87 3.15
N SER A 250 4.07 1.91 4.41
CA SER A 250 3.48 1.08 5.46
C SER A 250 2.96 1.93 6.60
N PHE A 251 1.73 1.67 7.05
CA PHE A 251 1.18 2.14 8.31
C PHE A 251 1.23 0.97 9.29
N PHE A 252 1.74 1.17 10.50
CA PHE A 252 1.83 0.07 11.46
C PHE A 252 1.82 0.56 12.91
N ILE A 253 1.51 -0.34 13.83
CA ILE A 253 1.55 -0.07 15.26
C ILE A 253 2.88 -0.57 15.82
N SER A 254 3.63 0.29 16.52
CA SER A 254 4.90 -0.07 17.14
C SER A 254 4.73 -1.24 18.11
N PRO A 255 5.33 -2.42 17.85
CA PRO A 255 5.02 -3.63 18.61
C PRO A 255 5.65 -3.66 20.00
N ASN A 256 6.85 -3.09 20.20
CA ASN A 256 7.62 -3.19 21.46
C ASN A 256 8.70 -2.09 21.58
N GLY A 257 8.36 -0.82 21.43
CA GLY A 257 9.40 0.22 21.57
C GLY A 257 10.33 0.33 20.36
N ALA A 258 9.96 -0.33 19.24
CA ALA A 258 10.78 -0.36 18.04
C ALA A 258 11.00 1.07 17.52
N HIS A 259 12.22 1.34 17.03
CA HIS A 259 12.64 2.67 16.57
C HIS A 259 12.60 3.76 17.66
N GLY A 260 12.52 3.39 18.94
CA GLY A 260 12.50 4.34 20.06
C GLY A 260 11.15 5.00 20.32
N TYR A 261 10.09 4.61 19.61
CA TYR A 261 8.73 5.12 19.82
C TYR A 261 7.97 4.30 20.85
N ARG A 262 7.00 4.91 21.53
CA ARG A 262 6.18 4.22 22.54
C ARG A 262 5.48 2.99 21.93
N PRO A 263 5.43 1.84 22.64
CA PRO A 263 4.59 0.72 22.22
C PRO A 263 3.13 1.18 22.02
N GLY A 264 2.53 0.79 20.89
CA GLY A 264 1.18 1.22 20.52
C GLY A 264 1.11 2.51 19.71
N SER A 265 2.20 3.27 19.54
CA SER A 265 2.23 4.41 18.62
C SER A 265 1.97 3.96 17.19
N TRP A 266 1.18 4.74 16.45
CA TRP A 266 0.94 4.52 15.02
C TRP A 266 2.06 5.20 14.24
N LEU A 267 2.78 4.41 13.47
CA LEU A 267 3.93 4.82 12.70
C LEU A 267 3.61 4.70 11.21
N ILE A 268 4.26 5.56 10.44
CA ILE A 268 4.33 5.45 8.99
C ILE A 268 5.77 5.19 8.62
N SER A 269 5.99 4.25 7.72
CA SER A 269 7.28 4.09 7.09
C SER A 269 7.22 4.11 5.57
N LEU A 270 8.30 4.63 5.00
CA LEU A 270 8.55 4.62 3.57
C LEU A 270 9.86 3.90 3.31
N THR A 271 9.78 2.83 2.51
CA THR A 271 10.94 1.99 2.17
C THR A 271 11.11 1.88 0.67
N LEU A 272 12.36 1.63 0.27
CA LEU A 272 12.71 1.30 -1.09
C LEU A 272 12.90 -0.21 -1.20
N LEU A 273 12.20 -0.84 -2.14
CA LEU A 273 12.24 -2.30 -2.33
C LEU A 273 13.37 -2.71 -3.27
N GLU A 274 13.59 -4.03 -3.37
CA GLU A 274 14.62 -4.66 -4.19
C GLU A 274 14.68 -4.13 -5.63
N HIS A 275 15.86 -4.22 -6.25
CA HIS A 275 16.18 -3.74 -7.60
C HIS A 275 16.11 -2.24 -7.85
N SER A 276 15.59 -1.46 -6.91
CA SER A 276 15.51 -0.01 -7.04
C SER A 276 16.88 0.66 -6.85
N PRO A 277 17.23 1.68 -7.65
CA PRO A 277 18.44 2.46 -7.40
C PRO A 277 18.32 3.31 -6.12
N PRO A 278 19.38 3.42 -5.29
CA PRO A 278 19.43 4.32 -4.15
C PRO A 278 18.97 5.74 -4.49
N THR A 279 18.31 6.42 -3.54
CA THR A 279 17.80 7.76 -3.79
C THR A 279 17.62 8.58 -2.53
N TRP A 280 17.81 9.89 -2.68
CA TRP A 280 17.30 10.87 -1.74
C TRP A 280 15.81 11.09 -1.96
N ILE A 281 15.11 11.44 -0.89
CA ILE A 281 13.68 11.71 -0.93
C ILE A 281 13.31 12.81 0.06
N ASP A 282 12.56 13.80 -0.41
CA ASP A 282 11.78 14.72 0.40
C ASP A 282 10.32 14.53 -0.02
N SER A 283 9.50 14.02 0.89
CA SER A 283 8.11 13.73 0.60
C SER A 283 7.17 14.22 1.68
N ARG A 284 5.91 14.37 1.29
CA ARG A 284 4.83 14.89 2.12
C ARG A 284 3.62 13.98 1.98
N LEU A 285 3.24 13.31 3.06
CA LEU A 285 2.01 12.55 3.13
C LEU A 285 0.89 13.47 3.61
N ILE A 286 -0.20 13.49 2.84
CA ILE A 286 -1.35 14.35 3.03
C ILE A 286 -2.57 13.43 3.15
N VAL A 287 -3.31 13.53 4.25
CA VAL A 287 -4.61 12.86 4.40
C VAL A 287 -5.69 13.94 4.48
N ALA A 288 -6.52 13.97 3.46
CA ALA A 288 -7.64 14.91 3.35
C ALA A 288 -8.93 14.26 3.81
N GLU A 289 -9.89 15.08 4.24
CA GLU A 289 -11.27 14.60 4.44
C GLU A 289 -11.80 14.08 3.09
N PRO A 290 -12.44 12.88 3.06
CA PRO A 290 -13.04 12.38 1.84
C PRO A 290 -14.01 13.45 1.31
N SER A 291 -13.73 13.90 0.09
CA SER A 291 -14.61 14.85 -0.60
C SER A 291 -15.98 14.22 -0.62
N ARG A 292 -16.95 14.79 0.10
CA ARG A 292 -18.33 14.34 -0.03
C ARG A 292 -18.63 14.38 -1.52
N PRO A 293 -19.09 13.27 -2.13
CA PRO A 293 -19.49 13.31 -3.53
C PRO A 293 -20.44 14.49 -3.62
N GLN A 294 -20.00 15.54 -4.30
CA GLN A 294 -20.87 16.67 -4.54
C GLN A 294 -21.91 16.04 -5.43
N THR A 295 -23.05 15.66 -4.85
CA THR A 295 -24.26 15.41 -5.58
C THR A 295 -24.43 16.70 -6.35
N THR A 296 -23.96 16.69 -7.59
CA THR A 296 -24.26 17.71 -8.57
C THR A 296 -25.76 17.69 -8.57
N SER A 297 -26.36 18.59 -7.80
CA SER A 297 -27.77 18.89 -7.86
C SER A 297 -27.91 19.40 -9.26
N VAL A 298 -28.21 18.48 -10.18
CA VAL A 298 -28.70 18.77 -11.50
C VAL A 298 -29.99 19.51 -11.17
N SER A 299 -29.87 20.83 -11.06
CA SER A 299 -30.98 21.74 -11.09
C SER A 299 -31.58 21.55 -12.48
N ASN A 300 -32.44 20.54 -12.59
CA ASN A 300 -33.43 20.40 -13.64
C ASN A 300 -34.36 21.60 -13.46
N ASP A 301 -33.89 22.74 -13.93
CA ASP A 301 -34.73 23.87 -14.20
C ASP A 301 -35.52 23.53 -15.47
N SER A 302 -36.84 23.61 -15.37
CA SER A 302 -37.80 23.64 -16.48
C SER A 302 -38.12 22.33 -17.20
N SER A 303 -39.20 21.66 -16.78
CA SER A 303 -40.46 21.72 -17.55
C SER A 303 -41.59 21.04 -16.79
N SER A 304 -42.61 21.83 -16.46
CA SER A 304 -43.96 21.40 -16.11
C SER A 304 -44.48 20.32 -17.06
N SER A 305 -44.84 19.15 -16.53
CA SER A 305 -45.74 18.21 -17.22
C SER A 305 -46.88 17.80 -16.28
N PRO A 306 -48.14 17.76 -16.75
CA PRO A 306 -49.31 17.56 -15.91
C PRO A 306 -49.54 16.07 -15.60
N PHE A 307 -50.02 15.82 -14.39
CA PHE A 307 -50.54 14.54 -13.91
C PHE A 307 -51.58 13.92 -14.85
N PRO A 308 -51.51 12.60 -15.10
CA PRO A 308 -52.68 11.76 -15.27
C PRO A 308 -52.95 11.01 -13.96
N SER A 309 -54.09 11.32 -13.37
CA SER A 309 -54.75 10.59 -12.29
C SER A 309 -55.11 9.15 -12.68
N THR A 310 -55.25 8.30 -11.64
CA THR A 310 -55.99 7.00 -11.50
C THR A 310 -55.12 5.75 -11.24
N PRO A 311 -55.69 4.64 -10.70
CA PRO A 311 -56.60 4.54 -9.56
C PRO A 311 -56.17 3.48 -8.51
N SER A 312 -56.74 3.62 -7.32
CA SER A 312 -57.24 2.57 -6.39
C SER A 312 -56.47 1.25 -6.15
N ARG A 313 -56.14 1.09 -4.86
CA ARG A 313 -56.43 -0.06 -3.98
C ARG A 313 -56.00 -1.47 -4.43
N LEU A 314 -55.06 -2.05 -3.68
CA LEU A 314 -55.28 -3.35 -3.02
C LEU A 314 -54.67 -3.33 -1.62
N SER A 315 -55.56 -3.42 -0.64
CA SER A 315 -55.32 -3.53 0.80
C SER A 315 -54.96 -4.97 1.18
N LEU A 316 -53.81 -5.15 1.84
CA LEU A 316 -53.45 -6.37 2.56
C LEU A 316 -53.89 -6.28 4.04
N PRO A 317 -54.22 -7.41 4.69
CA PRO A 317 -54.82 -7.42 6.02
C PRO A 317 -53.80 -7.15 7.13
N PRO A 318 -54.23 -6.55 8.25
CA PRO A 318 -53.40 -6.36 9.43
C PRO A 318 -53.39 -7.61 10.32
N PHE A 319 -52.21 -8.15 10.61
CA PHE A 319 -52.03 -9.06 11.73
C PHE A 319 -52.05 -8.25 13.04
N ARG A 320 -53.05 -8.50 13.87
CA ARG A 320 -53.13 -8.01 15.25
C ARG A 320 -52.33 -8.94 16.16
N LEU A 321 -51.21 -8.47 16.70
CA LEU A 321 -50.66 -8.98 17.94
C LEU A 321 -51.04 -8.00 19.06
N SER A 322 -51.98 -8.44 19.88
CA SER A 322 -52.47 -7.74 21.05
C SER A 322 -51.47 -7.84 22.20
N GLY A 323 -51.24 -6.72 22.88
CA GLY A 323 -50.97 -6.72 24.32
C GLY A 323 -49.54 -6.40 24.76
N LEU A 324 -49.11 -5.14 24.60
CA LEU A 324 -48.17 -4.52 25.53
C LEU A 324 -48.54 -3.03 25.73
N LEU A 325 -48.49 -2.61 26.98
CA LEU A 325 -48.93 -1.33 27.53
C LEU A 325 -48.36 -0.10 26.80
N PRO A 326 -49.12 0.99 26.68
CA PRO A 326 -48.60 2.25 26.14
C PRO A 326 -47.57 2.87 27.10
N PRO A 327 -46.37 3.24 26.63
CA PRO A 327 -45.42 4.01 27.43
C PRO A 327 -45.92 5.44 27.67
N PRO A 328 -45.49 6.09 28.77
CA PRO A 328 -45.94 7.42 29.17
C PRO A 328 -45.61 8.48 28.10
N GLN A 329 -46.64 9.21 27.69
CA GLN A 329 -46.55 10.30 26.73
C GLN A 329 -45.77 11.48 27.34
N HIS A 330 -44.56 11.71 26.85
CA HIS A 330 -43.83 12.96 27.09
C HIS A 330 -44.35 14.07 26.16
N PRO A 331 -44.41 15.34 26.62
CA PRO A 331 -44.95 16.44 25.85
C PRO A 331 -44.16 16.69 24.56
N SER A 332 -44.92 16.78 23.47
CA SER A 332 -44.51 17.08 22.11
C SER A 332 -43.65 18.34 22.05
N ARG A 333 -42.34 18.15 21.92
CA ARG A 333 -41.38 19.22 21.63
C ARG A 333 -41.24 19.29 20.12
N ASP A 334 -41.90 20.29 19.51
CA ASP A 334 -41.85 20.58 18.08
C ASP A 334 -40.40 20.58 17.56
N PRO A 335 -40.01 19.64 16.67
CA PRO A 335 -38.73 19.70 15.99
C PRO A 335 -38.91 20.58 14.76
N SER A 336 -38.87 21.90 14.94
CA SER A 336 -38.65 22.80 13.80
C SER A 336 -37.22 22.59 13.28
N PRO A 337 -37.01 21.98 12.10
CA PRO A 337 -35.67 21.77 11.57
C PRO A 337 -35.30 23.05 10.84
N ARG A 338 -34.90 24.09 11.57
CA ARG A 338 -34.13 25.19 10.98
C ARG A 338 -32.74 24.65 10.68
N MET A 339 -32.61 23.97 9.54
CA MET A 339 -31.34 23.64 8.93
C MET A 339 -30.66 24.94 8.52
N SER A 340 -30.01 25.60 9.48
CA SER A 340 -28.99 26.58 9.15
C SER A 340 -27.91 25.81 8.41
N THR A 341 -27.82 26.03 7.10
CA THR A 341 -26.69 25.67 6.24
C THR A 341 -25.48 26.50 6.68
N ARG A 342 -25.02 26.25 7.90
CA ARG A 342 -23.83 26.88 8.47
C ARG A 342 -22.67 26.30 7.67
N SER A 343 -22.15 27.10 6.73
CA SER A 343 -20.95 26.79 5.95
C SER A 343 -19.89 26.21 6.87
N GLN A 344 -19.71 24.90 6.85
CA GLN A 344 -18.71 24.29 7.71
C GLN A 344 -17.35 24.67 7.13
N LYS A 345 -16.55 25.36 7.94
CA LYS A 345 -15.16 25.65 7.58
C LYS A 345 -14.47 24.33 7.27
N PRO A 346 -13.65 24.25 6.21
CA PRO A 346 -12.98 23.00 5.83
C PRO A 346 -12.13 22.50 7.00
N LYS A 347 -12.24 21.21 7.31
CA LYS A 347 -11.46 20.60 8.39
C LYS A 347 -9.97 20.64 8.05
N PRO A 348 -9.08 20.78 9.05
CA PRO A 348 -7.64 20.78 8.83
C PRO A 348 -7.19 19.45 8.20
N THR A 349 -6.24 19.50 7.27
CA THR A 349 -5.65 18.32 6.62
C THR A 349 -4.52 17.75 7.48
N ILE A 350 -4.40 16.42 7.58
CA ILE A 350 -3.25 15.79 8.23
C ILE A 350 -2.07 15.92 7.29
N ASN A 351 -0.93 16.37 7.81
CA ASN A 351 0.24 16.63 7.02
C ASN A 351 1.51 16.13 7.69
N LEU A 352 2.18 15.17 7.06
CA LEU A 352 3.42 14.57 7.58
C LEU A 352 4.53 14.70 6.57
N ARG A 353 5.71 15.13 7.01
CA ARG A 353 6.91 15.19 6.18
C ARG A 353 7.75 13.94 6.40
N ILE A 354 8.08 13.26 5.32
CA ILE A 354 8.89 12.04 5.31
C ILE A 354 10.12 12.34 4.44
N LYS A 355 11.27 12.59 5.08
CA LYS A 355 12.51 12.97 4.41
C LYS A 355 13.65 12.02 4.74
N SER A 356 14.46 11.67 3.74
CA SER A 356 15.77 11.08 3.98
C SER A 356 16.66 12.11 4.69
N GLY A 357 17.37 11.69 5.74
CA GLY A 357 18.27 12.55 6.52
C GLY A 357 19.55 12.90 5.78
N SER A 358 20.71 12.50 6.31
CA SER A 358 22.02 12.71 5.69
C SER A 358 22.52 11.53 4.85
N LYS A 359 21.66 10.54 4.58
CA LYS A 359 21.97 9.35 3.79
C LYS A 359 20.85 9.04 2.81
N GLU A 360 21.22 8.50 1.65
CA GLU A 360 20.29 7.97 0.66
C GLU A 360 19.48 6.81 1.23
N LEU A 361 18.22 6.72 0.82
CA LEU A 361 17.40 5.54 1.03
C LEU A 361 17.91 4.44 0.10
N VAL A 362 18.30 3.31 0.69
CA VAL A 362 18.86 2.15 -0.03
C VAL A 362 17.93 0.95 0.10
N PRO A 363 17.77 0.12 -0.97
CA PRO A 363 16.99 -1.11 -0.86
C PRO A 363 17.53 -2.04 0.22
N LYS A 364 16.62 -2.74 0.90
CA LYS A 364 17.00 -3.89 1.74
C LYS A 364 17.60 -4.97 0.82
N PRO A 365 18.71 -5.66 1.16
CA PRO A 365 19.32 -5.89 2.49
C PRO A 365 20.66 -5.16 2.74
N LEU A 366 20.99 -4.13 1.96
CA LEU A 366 22.32 -3.53 1.85
C LEU A 366 22.71 -2.59 3.01
N GLY A 367 22.80 -3.10 4.25
CA GLY A 367 23.52 -2.51 5.39
C GLY A 367 23.35 -1.01 5.73
N GLY A 368 22.30 -0.33 5.28
CA GLY A 368 22.10 1.12 5.37
C GLY A 368 20.75 1.49 6.00
N PRO A 369 20.40 2.79 6.10
CA PRO A 369 19.05 3.18 6.47
C PRO A 369 18.10 2.79 5.34
N HIS A 370 17.40 1.67 5.54
CA HIS A 370 16.49 1.08 4.56
C HIS A 370 15.08 1.66 4.61
N GLU A 371 14.81 2.46 5.63
CA GLU A 371 13.46 2.83 6.04
C GLU A 371 13.48 4.20 6.72
N ILE A 372 12.54 5.05 6.33
CA ILE A 372 12.24 6.30 7.04
C ILE A 372 10.98 6.04 7.84
N VAL A 373 11.04 6.20 9.16
CA VAL A 373 9.91 5.99 10.07
C VAL A 373 9.53 7.31 10.73
N VAL A 374 8.28 7.73 10.58
CA VAL A 374 7.72 8.94 11.16
C VAL A 374 6.48 8.58 11.98
N PRO A 375 6.37 9.05 13.24
CA PRO A 375 5.18 8.82 14.03
C PRO A 375 4.02 9.67 13.54
N LEU A 376 2.82 9.11 13.57
CA LEU A 376 1.61 9.80 13.11
C LEU A 376 1.25 10.98 14.03
N GLU A 377 1.64 10.92 15.30
CA GLU A 377 1.52 11.99 16.28
C GLU A 377 2.33 13.27 15.96
N ASP A 378 3.28 13.23 15.02
CA ASP A 378 4.00 14.43 14.56
C ASP A 378 3.08 15.41 13.82
N SER A 379 1.92 14.93 13.34
CA SER A 379 0.85 15.78 12.84
C SER A 379 -0.19 16.00 13.93
N THR A 380 -0.57 17.26 14.17
CA THR A 380 -1.58 17.63 15.17
C THR A 380 -2.90 16.87 15.03
N MET A 381 -3.24 16.47 13.80
CA MET A 381 -4.48 15.73 13.49
C MET A 381 -4.23 14.24 13.23
N GLY A 382 -2.98 13.77 13.22
CA GLY A 382 -2.65 12.40 12.85
C GLY A 382 -3.21 11.37 13.84
N ALA A 383 -3.16 11.66 15.14
CA ALA A 383 -3.74 10.79 16.17
C ALA A 383 -5.25 10.53 15.97
N ASN A 384 -5.96 11.39 15.23
CA ASN A 384 -7.37 11.20 14.97
C ASN A 384 -7.68 10.00 14.07
N LEU A 385 -6.70 9.45 13.33
CA LEU A 385 -6.90 8.24 12.55
C LEU A 385 -7.08 6.99 13.42
N GLN A 386 -6.73 7.06 14.72
CA GLN A 386 -6.85 5.93 15.65
C GLN A 386 -8.28 5.74 16.17
N TYR A 387 -9.08 6.82 16.18
CA TYR A 387 -10.42 6.81 16.78
C TYR A 387 -11.50 6.46 15.77
N GLU A 388 -12.45 5.62 16.18
CA GLU A 388 -13.63 5.30 15.40
C GLU A 388 -14.43 6.57 15.07
N GLY A 389 -14.96 6.66 13.85
CA GLY A 389 -15.63 7.86 13.35
C GLY A 389 -14.67 9.00 12.97
N SER A 390 -13.39 8.70 12.75
CA SER A 390 -12.41 9.66 12.23
C SER A 390 -12.94 10.35 10.97
N PRO A 391 -12.93 11.69 10.88
CA PRO A 391 -13.47 12.40 9.73
C PRO A 391 -12.62 12.21 8.45
N TYR A 392 -11.45 11.61 8.55
CA TYR A 392 -10.55 11.34 7.43
C TYR A 392 -10.76 9.96 6.80
N ILE A 393 -11.61 9.15 7.40
CA ILE A 393 -11.95 7.81 6.93
C ILE A 393 -13.41 7.86 6.51
N ASP A 394 -13.70 7.36 5.32
CA ASP A 394 -15.07 7.37 4.82
C ASP A 394 -15.95 6.34 5.54
N SER A 395 -17.23 6.31 5.19
CA SER A 395 -18.19 5.36 5.77
C SER A 395 -17.89 3.89 5.44
N LEU A 396 -17.04 3.62 4.45
CA LEU A 396 -16.61 2.27 4.07
C LEU A 396 -15.33 1.85 4.82
N GLY A 397 -14.77 2.73 5.64
CA GLY A 397 -13.52 2.48 6.32
C GLY A 397 -12.29 2.74 5.43
N THR A 398 -12.44 3.43 4.30
CA THR A 398 -11.37 3.72 3.36
C THR A 398 -10.61 4.97 3.77
N LEU A 399 -9.28 4.87 3.81
CA LEU A 399 -8.39 6.01 3.99
C LEU A 399 -7.92 6.53 2.62
N ASN A 400 -8.20 7.80 2.35
CA ASN A 400 -7.68 8.49 1.17
C ASN A 400 -6.43 9.29 1.53
N ALA A 401 -5.28 8.88 1.00
CA ALA A 401 -4.00 9.54 1.26
C ALA A 401 -3.29 9.94 -0.04
N THR A 402 -2.49 11.00 0.02
CA THR A 402 -1.68 11.48 -1.10
C THR A 402 -0.25 11.68 -0.64
N LEU A 403 0.69 10.97 -1.24
CA LEU A 403 2.13 11.14 -1.04
C LEU A 403 2.69 11.97 -2.19
N GLN A 404 3.11 13.19 -1.89
CA GLN A 404 3.84 14.05 -2.83
C GLN A 404 5.33 13.81 -2.62
N VAL A 405 6.06 13.41 -3.66
CA VAL A 405 7.46 13.01 -3.57
C VAL A 405 8.33 13.86 -4.48
N GLN A 406 9.47 14.29 -3.96
CA GLN A 406 10.56 14.88 -4.74
C GLN A 406 11.87 14.13 -4.49
N LEU A 407 12.47 13.60 -5.56
CA LEU A 407 13.71 12.83 -5.53
C LEU A 407 14.91 13.76 -5.71
N ARG A 408 15.24 14.53 -4.67
CA ARG A 408 16.39 15.43 -4.65
C ARG A 408 17.24 15.22 -3.42
N LYS A 409 18.55 15.44 -3.56
CA LYS A 409 19.44 15.55 -2.41
C LYS A 409 18.90 16.66 -1.51
N PRO A 410 18.78 16.45 -0.19
CA PRO A 410 18.42 17.53 0.71
C PRO A 410 19.43 18.64 0.47
N ASP A 411 18.93 19.82 0.11
CA ASP A 411 19.76 21.02 0.04
C ASP A 411 20.47 21.07 1.39
N SER A 412 21.80 21.02 1.40
CA SER A 412 22.55 21.22 2.63
C SER A 412 22.06 22.55 3.16
N ASP A 413 21.29 22.52 4.26
CA ASP A 413 20.64 23.69 4.84
C ASP A 413 21.66 24.82 4.73
N CYS A 414 21.39 25.81 3.88
CA CYS A 414 22.24 26.98 3.80
C CYS A 414 22.09 27.63 5.15
N VAL A 415 22.97 27.28 6.08
CA VAL A 415 23.12 27.98 7.34
C VAL A 415 23.55 29.36 6.91
N ILE A 416 22.61 30.29 6.92
CA ILE A 416 22.90 31.71 6.79
C ILE A 416 23.64 32.03 8.10
N CYS A 417 24.96 31.96 8.05
CA CYS A 417 25.86 32.30 9.15
C CYS A 417 25.85 33.80 9.41
#